data_AF-A0AAD7GSD4-F1
#
_entry.id   AF-A0AAD7GSD4-F1
#
_cell.length_a   1.000
_cell.length_b   1.000
_cell.length_c   1.000
_cell.angle_alpha   90.00
_cell.angle_beta   90.00
_cell.angle_gamma   90.00
#
_symmetry.space_group_name_H-M   'P 1'
#
loop_
_entity.id
_entity.type
_entity.pdbx_description
1 polymer ?
#
loop_
_entity_poly.entity_id
_entity_poly.type
_entity_poly.pdbx_seq_one_letter_code
_entity_poly.pdbx_strand_id
1 'polypeptide(L)'
;METDTAVTSPEGENRTGTNIPVCPPAAASWFRTVYSQISVDDLGGAYNALLLSFTQLERVYRWSQSPGQLPVVGRPGAIGKWVTAGRGGRGRGGPMGQGRGPNIGTSAEFATEWWTWWGLLQPAWRTRDAKNPLRFLRTGYPATHGDWGVLRQPGQNGVLSLVAGVYWWGKKLLVENRSEDRESWEEAVADLKWVVDGLRAAEIGEGGSEIESDELRTDVDI
;
A
#
# COMPACT_ATOMS: atom_id res chain seq x y z
N MET A 1 -60.83 -21.05 14.92
CA MET A 1 -60.48 -19.91 14.05
C MET A 1 -60.38 -18.74 15.01
N GLU A 2 -59.22 -18.20 15.35
CA GLU A 2 -58.00 -17.94 14.58
C GLU A 2 -56.74 -18.40 15.34
N THR A 3 -55.74 -18.88 14.61
CA THR A 3 -54.41 -19.20 15.12
C THR A 3 -53.49 -18.00 14.88
N ASP A 4 -53.03 -17.41 15.97
CA ASP A 4 -52.05 -16.33 16.02
C ASP A 4 -50.70 -16.83 15.48
N THR A 5 -50.28 -16.28 14.34
CA THR A 5 -49.07 -16.70 13.63
C THR A 5 -47.96 -15.73 14.02
N ALA A 6 -47.15 -16.11 15.00
CA ALA A 6 -45.95 -15.38 15.37
C ALA A 6 -45.01 -15.29 14.16
N VAL A 7 -44.79 -14.06 13.68
CA VAL A 7 -43.80 -13.71 12.67
C VAL A 7 -42.41 -13.94 13.26
N THR A 8 -41.75 -14.99 12.77
CA THR A 8 -40.32 -15.24 12.95
C THR A 8 -39.53 -14.16 12.20
N SER A 9 -38.97 -13.20 12.92
CA SER A 9 -37.92 -12.31 12.39
C SER A 9 -36.65 -13.11 12.12
N PRO A 10 -36.11 -13.12 10.89
CA PRO A 10 -34.79 -13.69 10.66
C PRO A 10 -33.70 -12.66 10.97
N GLU A 11 -32.62 -13.19 11.56
CA GLU A 11 -31.25 -12.74 11.32
C GLU A 11 -30.84 -11.41 11.94
N GLY A 12 -30.45 -11.48 13.22
CA GLY A 12 -29.40 -10.62 13.76
C GLY A 12 -28.09 -10.90 13.04
N GLU A 13 -27.85 -10.17 11.95
CA GLU A 13 -26.59 -10.16 11.21
C GLU A 13 -25.53 -9.39 12.02
N ASN A 14 -24.99 -10.06 13.03
CA ASN A 14 -23.85 -9.55 13.80
C ASN A 14 -22.56 -9.86 13.04
N ARG A 15 -22.32 -9.13 11.93
CA ARG A 15 -21.03 -9.14 11.20
C ARG A 15 -20.15 -8.01 11.69
N THR A 16 -19.56 -8.16 12.88
CA THR A 16 -18.38 -7.40 13.28
C THR A 16 -17.17 -8.32 13.33
N GLY A 17 -16.81 -8.87 12.17
CA GLY A 17 -15.48 -9.38 11.92
C GLY A 17 -14.68 -8.25 11.26
N THR A 18 -13.56 -7.87 11.85
CA THR A 18 -12.61 -6.94 11.21
C THR A 18 -12.25 -7.50 9.82
N ASN A 19 -12.47 -6.72 8.76
CA ASN A 19 -12.21 -7.17 7.38
C ASN A 19 -10.77 -6.87 6.96
N ILE A 20 -9.84 -7.04 7.90
CA ILE A 20 -8.42 -6.80 7.70
C ILE A 20 -7.84 -7.98 6.92
N PRO A 21 -7.18 -7.77 5.78
CA PRO A 21 -6.64 -8.88 5.00
C PRO A 21 -5.54 -9.61 5.76
N VAL A 22 -5.53 -10.93 5.69
CA VAL A 22 -4.55 -11.78 6.39
C VAL A 22 -3.24 -11.84 5.59
N CYS A 23 -2.11 -11.69 6.28
CA CYS A 23 -0.80 -11.84 5.67
C CYS A 23 -0.61 -13.27 5.11
N PRO A 24 -0.15 -13.45 3.87
CA PRO A 24 0.10 -14.78 3.33
C PRO A 24 1.16 -15.54 4.15
N PRO A 25 0.95 -16.83 4.45
CA PRO A 25 1.91 -17.64 5.22
C PRO A 25 3.22 -17.86 4.46
N ALA A 26 3.17 -17.88 3.13
CA ALA A 26 4.33 -18.01 2.25
C ALA A 26 5.13 -16.70 2.08
N ALA A 27 4.73 -15.60 2.73
CA ALA A 27 5.46 -14.33 2.63
C ALA A 27 6.80 -14.38 3.36
N ALA A 28 7.79 -13.65 2.81
CA ALA A 28 9.09 -13.50 3.44
C ALA A 28 8.96 -12.97 4.88
N SER A 29 9.91 -13.35 5.75
CA SER A 29 9.88 -12.96 7.17
C SER A 29 9.79 -11.44 7.37
N TRP A 30 10.54 -10.67 6.56
CA TRP A 30 10.49 -9.21 6.62
C TRP A 30 9.09 -8.65 6.30
N PHE A 31 8.41 -9.24 5.33
CA PHE A 31 7.08 -8.78 4.92
C PHE A 31 6.09 -9.07 6.04
N ARG A 32 6.11 -10.29 6.60
CA ARG A 32 5.27 -10.66 7.75
C ARG A 32 5.46 -9.73 8.95
N THR A 33 6.72 -9.39 9.27
CA THR A 33 7.04 -8.48 10.38
C THR A 33 6.50 -7.07 10.17
N VAL A 34 6.54 -6.54 8.95
CA VAL A 34 6.04 -5.19 8.69
C VAL A 34 4.53 -5.20 8.51
N TYR A 35 3.98 -6.23 7.84
CA TYR A 35 2.55 -6.40 7.64
C TYR A 35 1.80 -6.39 8.97
N SER A 36 2.30 -7.13 9.97
CA SER A 36 1.70 -7.13 11.31
C SER A 36 1.73 -5.78 12.03
N GLN A 37 2.56 -4.84 11.60
CA GLN A 37 2.58 -3.47 12.14
C GLN A 37 1.59 -2.56 11.42
N ILE A 38 1.38 -2.76 10.12
CA ILE A 38 0.55 -1.88 9.26
C ILE A 38 -0.87 -2.41 9.04
N SER A 39 -1.25 -3.51 9.69
CA SER A 39 -2.57 -4.13 9.61
C SER A 39 -3.21 -4.35 10.99
N VAL A 40 -2.81 -3.58 12.01
CA VAL A 40 -3.36 -3.75 13.37
C VAL A 40 -4.75 -3.13 13.50
N ASP A 41 -4.92 -1.94 12.94
CA ASP A 41 -6.15 -1.16 13.04
C ASP A 41 -6.94 -1.29 11.73
N ASP A 42 -8.28 -1.45 11.83
CA ASP A 42 -9.15 -1.40 10.66
C ASP A 42 -9.38 0.06 10.24
N LEU A 43 -8.64 0.50 9.22
CA LEU A 43 -8.76 1.84 8.67
C LEU A 43 -9.88 1.95 7.61
N GLY A 44 -10.62 0.86 7.36
CA GLY A 44 -11.71 0.79 6.41
C GLY A 44 -11.35 0.13 5.08
N GLY A 45 -12.38 -0.16 4.28
CA GLY A 45 -12.29 -0.98 3.07
C GLY A 45 -11.30 -0.48 2.02
N ALA A 46 -11.14 0.85 1.87
CA ALA A 46 -10.20 1.42 0.90
C ALA A 46 -8.73 1.05 1.24
N TYR A 47 -8.35 1.15 2.51
CA TYR A 47 -7.01 0.77 2.96
C TYR A 47 -6.79 -0.75 2.92
N ASN A 48 -7.82 -1.53 3.28
CA ASN A 48 -7.76 -2.99 3.17
C ASN A 48 -7.58 -3.44 1.71
N ALA A 49 -8.24 -2.76 0.75
CA ALA A 49 -8.03 -2.99 -0.67
C ALA A 49 -6.61 -2.62 -1.14
N LEU A 50 -6.02 -1.54 -0.60
CA LEU A 50 -4.61 -1.19 -0.83
C LEU A 50 -3.67 -2.29 -0.30
N LEU A 51 -3.88 -2.79 0.92
CA LEU A 51 -3.08 -3.87 1.49
C LEU A 51 -3.11 -5.14 0.64
N LEU A 52 -4.29 -5.50 0.11
CA LEU A 52 -4.44 -6.61 -0.83
C LEU A 52 -3.65 -6.39 -2.12
N SER A 53 -3.79 -5.23 -2.76
CA SER A 53 -3.03 -4.87 -3.97
C SER A 53 -1.52 -4.89 -3.71
N PHE A 54 -1.06 -4.34 -2.58
CA PHE A 54 0.34 -4.34 -2.18
C PHE A 54 0.89 -5.75 -1.98
N THR A 55 0.13 -6.60 -1.31
CA THR A 55 0.48 -8.02 -1.12
C THR A 55 0.61 -8.74 -2.46
N GLN A 56 -0.28 -8.45 -3.41
CA GLN A 56 -0.24 -9.06 -4.74
C GLN A 56 0.98 -8.57 -5.56
N LEU A 57 1.33 -7.28 -5.46
CA LEU A 57 2.54 -6.75 -6.07
C LEU A 57 3.80 -7.44 -5.54
N GLU A 58 3.96 -7.52 -4.22
CA GLU A 58 5.14 -8.16 -3.61
C GLU A 58 5.21 -9.67 -3.91
N ARG A 59 4.06 -10.33 -4.12
CA ARG A 59 4.02 -11.71 -4.64
C ARG A 59 4.57 -11.82 -6.05
N VAL A 60 4.24 -10.89 -6.95
CA VAL A 60 4.80 -10.86 -8.31
C VAL A 60 6.31 -10.65 -8.25
N TYR A 61 6.78 -9.79 -7.35
CA TYR A 61 8.20 -9.63 -7.06
C TYR A 61 8.86 -10.81 -6.34
N ARG A 62 8.11 -11.87 -6.00
CA ARG A 62 8.59 -13.04 -5.23
C ARG A 62 9.25 -12.63 -3.91
N TRP A 63 8.77 -11.55 -3.30
CA TRP A 63 9.31 -10.99 -2.05
C TRP A 63 10.78 -10.56 -2.13
N SER A 64 11.27 -10.30 -3.34
CA SER A 64 12.65 -9.89 -3.60
C SER A 64 12.98 -8.54 -2.94
N GLN A 65 14.27 -8.23 -2.87
CA GLN A 65 14.76 -6.94 -2.42
C GLN A 65 15.48 -6.27 -3.59
N SER A 66 15.11 -5.04 -3.88
CA SER A 66 15.92 -4.21 -4.77
C SER A 66 17.20 -3.76 -4.06
N PRO A 67 18.36 -3.68 -4.76
CA PRO A 67 19.51 -2.92 -4.27
C PRO A 67 19.23 -1.41 -4.24
N GLY A 68 18.23 -0.94 -5.00
CA GLY A 68 17.78 0.44 -5.02
C GLY A 68 16.90 0.81 -3.83
N GLN A 69 16.64 2.11 -3.71
CA GLN A 69 15.75 2.66 -2.70
C GLN A 69 14.94 3.81 -3.29
N LEU A 70 13.71 3.98 -2.79
CA LEU A 70 12.98 5.22 -3.05
C LEU A 70 13.84 6.43 -2.64
N PRO A 71 13.81 7.53 -3.41
CA PRO A 71 14.42 8.79 -3.02
C PRO A 71 14.10 9.15 -1.57
N VAL A 72 15.15 9.58 -0.87
CA VAL A 72 15.05 10.05 0.53
C VAL A 72 14.62 11.52 0.56
N VAL A 73 14.85 12.25 -0.54
CA VAL A 73 14.45 13.64 -0.70
C VAL A 73 12.94 13.79 -0.51
N GLY A 74 12.55 14.72 0.36
CA GLY A 74 11.15 15.02 0.66
C GLY A 74 10.43 13.98 1.52
N ARG A 75 11.07 12.86 1.91
CA ARG A 75 10.44 11.84 2.75
C ARG A 75 10.06 12.41 4.13
N PRO A 76 8.84 12.15 4.63
CA PRO A 76 8.44 12.51 5.99
C PRO A 76 9.44 12.00 7.03
N GLY A 77 9.86 12.87 7.94
CA GLY A 77 10.93 12.56 8.91
C GLY A 77 10.57 11.37 9.81
N ALA A 78 9.28 11.20 10.12
CA ALA A 78 8.74 10.07 10.87
C ALA A 78 9.00 8.72 10.15
N ILE A 79 8.76 8.67 8.84
CA ILE A 79 9.01 7.46 8.01
C ILE A 79 10.52 7.20 7.93
N GLY A 80 11.33 8.24 7.73
CA GLY A 80 12.79 8.13 7.72
C GLY A 80 13.34 7.48 9.00
N LYS A 81 12.91 7.99 10.17
CA LYS A 81 13.28 7.44 11.48
C LYS A 81 12.86 5.97 11.62
N TRP A 82 11.65 5.61 11.21
CA TRP A 82 11.17 4.23 11.24
C TRP A 82 11.99 3.29 10.35
N VAL A 83 12.32 3.72 9.13
CA VAL A 83 13.19 2.96 8.21
C VAL A 83 14.58 2.75 8.83
N THR A 84 15.21 3.82 9.34
CA THR A 84 16.54 3.77 9.98
C THR A 84 16.55 2.90 11.23
N ALA A 85 15.46 2.89 12.00
CA ALA A 85 15.30 2.03 13.16
C ALA A 85 15.09 0.54 12.80
N GLY A 86 15.13 0.18 11.52
CA GLY A 86 14.92 -1.19 11.07
C GLY A 86 13.46 -1.62 11.15
N ARG A 87 12.54 -0.66 11.01
CA ARG A 87 11.09 -0.90 10.87
C ARG A 87 10.50 -1.73 12.01
N GLY A 88 10.91 -1.43 13.24
CA GLY A 88 10.48 -2.15 14.45
C GLY A 88 11.08 -3.55 14.64
N GLY A 89 11.91 -4.04 13.71
CA GLY A 89 12.47 -5.40 13.73
C GLY A 89 13.86 -5.52 14.37
N ARG A 90 14.60 -4.42 14.58
CA ARG A 90 15.89 -4.46 15.28
C ARG A 90 15.65 -4.29 16.77
N GLY A 91 15.81 -5.38 17.52
CA GLY A 91 15.70 -5.46 18.98
C GLY A 91 16.70 -4.60 19.76
N ARG A 92 16.70 -3.28 19.56
CA ARG A 92 17.18 -2.33 20.56
C ARG A 92 15.93 -1.81 21.25
N GLY A 93 15.78 -2.15 22.54
CA GLY A 93 14.67 -1.78 23.41
C GLY A 93 14.51 -0.26 23.61
N GLY A 94 14.22 0.45 22.53
CA GLY A 94 13.73 1.82 22.53
C GLY A 94 12.20 1.84 22.36
N PRO A 95 11.56 2.97 22.65
CA PRO A 95 10.10 3.10 22.81
C PRO A 95 9.24 2.78 21.57
N MET A 96 9.83 2.39 20.44
CA MET A 96 9.13 1.84 19.26
C MET A 96 8.91 0.33 19.36
N GLY A 97 8.65 -0.17 20.58
CA GLY A 97 8.21 -1.55 20.80
C GLY A 97 6.81 -1.75 20.23
N GLN A 98 6.65 -2.86 19.50
CA GLN A 98 5.40 -3.51 19.10
C GLN A 98 4.15 -2.60 19.11
N GLY A 99 3.82 -2.01 17.95
CA GLY A 99 2.55 -1.30 17.73
C GLY A 99 2.59 0.22 17.95
N ARG A 100 3.67 0.77 18.50
CA ARG A 100 3.91 2.22 18.53
C ARG A 100 4.68 2.62 17.26
N GLY A 101 3.94 2.90 16.19
CA GLY A 101 4.50 3.51 14.97
C GLY A 101 5.28 4.80 15.28
N PRO A 102 5.98 5.39 14.30
CA PRO A 102 6.68 6.65 14.50
C PRO A 102 5.69 7.76 14.91
N ASN A 103 6.17 8.73 15.69
CA ASN A 103 5.39 9.94 15.95
C ASN A 103 5.34 10.78 14.67
N ILE A 104 4.15 10.92 14.09
CA ILE A 104 3.91 11.67 12.86
C ILE A 104 3.46 13.13 13.08
N GLY A 105 3.41 13.62 14.32
CA GLY A 105 2.85 14.94 14.63
C GLY A 105 1.32 14.94 14.52
N THR A 106 0.75 15.99 13.93
CA THR A 106 -0.67 16.06 13.58
C THR A 106 -0.95 15.39 12.23
N SER A 107 -2.18 14.93 12.00
CA SER A 107 -2.55 14.35 10.70
C SER A 107 -2.40 15.35 9.54
N ALA A 108 -2.68 16.64 9.75
CA ALA A 108 -2.57 17.68 8.72
C ALA A 108 -1.12 18.02 8.34
N GLU A 109 -0.20 18.10 9.31
CA GLU A 109 1.23 18.29 9.03
C GLU A 109 1.76 17.10 8.22
N PHE A 110 1.43 15.88 8.67
CA PHE A 110 1.87 14.68 7.98
C PHE A 110 1.27 14.54 6.58
N ALA A 111 0.00 14.94 6.38
CA ALA A 111 -0.63 14.98 5.06
C ALA A 111 0.19 15.82 4.07
N THR A 112 0.65 17.00 4.52
CA THR A 112 1.45 17.92 3.71
C THR A 112 2.81 17.32 3.36
N GLU A 113 3.49 16.72 4.34
CA GLU A 113 4.77 16.03 4.12
C GLU A 113 4.60 14.84 3.15
N TRP A 114 3.54 14.05 3.34
CA TRP A 114 3.28 12.87 2.53
C TRP A 114 2.95 13.23 1.07
N TRP A 115 2.06 14.20 0.83
CA TRP A 115 1.73 14.64 -0.54
C TRP A 115 2.93 15.27 -1.25
N THR A 116 3.76 16.01 -0.53
CA THR A 116 5.01 16.57 -1.07
C THR A 116 5.95 15.45 -1.51
N TRP A 117 6.15 14.45 -0.65
CA TRP A 117 6.98 13.30 -0.98
C TRP A 117 6.41 12.50 -2.15
N TRP A 118 5.11 12.19 -2.11
CA TRP A 118 4.42 11.44 -3.13
C TRP A 118 4.53 12.11 -4.50
N GLY A 119 4.41 13.44 -4.54
CA GLY A 119 4.56 14.22 -5.76
C GLY A 119 5.95 14.18 -6.38
N LEU A 120 7.02 14.00 -5.58
CA LEU A 120 8.40 13.86 -6.07
C LEU A 120 8.69 12.46 -6.63
N LEU A 121 7.92 11.46 -6.20
CA LEU A 121 8.08 10.08 -6.66
C LEU A 121 7.30 9.79 -7.95
N GLN A 122 6.35 10.65 -8.33
CA GLN A 122 5.50 10.39 -9.48
C GLN A 122 6.29 10.49 -10.79
N PRO A 123 6.08 9.53 -11.70
CA PRO A 123 6.75 9.57 -12.99
C PRO A 123 6.19 10.73 -13.83
N ALA A 124 7.03 11.27 -14.72
CA ALA A 124 6.75 12.50 -15.46
C ALA A 124 5.50 12.41 -16.37
N TRP A 125 5.09 11.20 -16.76
CA TRP A 125 3.89 10.97 -17.57
C TRP A 125 2.58 11.13 -16.78
N ARG A 126 2.61 11.15 -15.44
CA ARG A 126 1.40 11.37 -14.64
C ARG A 126 0.99 12.84 -14.67
N THR A 127 -0.28 13.06 -14.98
CA THR A 127 -0.86 14.41 -15.01
C THR A 127 -1.39 14.79 -13.63
N ARG A 128 -1.06 15.99 -13.16
CA ARG A 128 -1.63 16.56 -11.93
C ARG A 128 -3.06 17.03 -12.17
N ASP A 129 -3.89 16.96 -11.14
CA ASP A 129 -5.24 17.53 -11.19
C ASP A 129 -5.14 19.07 -11.25
N ALA A 130 -5.79 19.68 -12.24
CA ALA A 130 -5.82 21.13 -12.42
C ALA A 130 -6.56 21.85 -11.27
N LYS A 131 -7.51 21.18 -10.61
CA LYS A 131 -8.26 21.74 -9.48
C LYS A 131 -7.53 21.56 -8.14
N ASN A 132 -6.65 20.57 -8.05
CA ASN A 132 -5.86 20.32 -6.86
C ASN A 132 -4.46 19.82 -7.25
N PRO A 133 -3.44 20.70 -7.28
CA PRO A 133 -2.11 20.35 -7.78
C PRO A 133 -1.38 19.32 -6.91
N LEU A 134 -1.86 19.03 -5.70
CA LEU A 134 -1.32 17.95 -4.86
C LEU A 134 -1.76 16.56 -5.35
N ARG A 135 -2.89 16.48 -6.06
CA ARG A 135 -3.48 15.24 -6.56
C ARG A 135 -3.04 14.94 -7.99
N PHE A 136 -3.12 13.66 -8.34
CA PHE A 136 -2.82 13.17 -9.68
C PHE A 136 -4.05 12.53 -10.28
N LEU A 137 -4.21 12.70 -11.60
CA LEU A 137 -5.27 12.01 -12.32
C LEU A 137 -4.96 10.51 -12.37
N ARG A 138 -5.99 9.69 -12.17
CA ARG A 138 -5.97 8.24 -12.35
C ARG A 138 -6.54 7.88 -13.73
N THR A 139 -5.92 8.42 -14.78
CA THR A 139 -6.20 7.99 -16.17
C THR A 139 -5.58 6.62 -16.41
N GLY A 140 -6.00 5.86 -17.42
CA GLY A 140 -5.40 4.56 -17.72
C GLY A 140 -3.86 4.58 -17.81
N TYR A 141 -3.22 3.43 -17.58
CA TYR A 141 -1.78 3.30 -17.70
C TYR A 141 -1.32 3.52 -19.16
N PRO A 142 -0.10 4.01 -19.41
CA PRO A 142 0.45 4.02 -20.77
C PRO A 142 0.40 2.60 -21.35
N ALA A 143 0.11 2.46 -22.64
CA ALA A 143 -0.01 1.15 -23.32
C ALA A 143 1.27 0.29 -23.22
N THR A 144 2.42 0.91 -22.98
CA THR A 144 3.72 0.26 -22.78
C THR A 144 4.01 -0.07 -21.32
N HIS A 145 3.03 0.05 -20.41
CA HIS A 145 3.26 -0.05 -18.96
C HIS A 145 4.41 0.86 -18.50
N GLY A 146 4.36 2.12 -18.93
CA GLY A 146 5.50 3.06 -19.00
C GLY A 146 6.40 3.12 -17.76
N ASP A 147 7.61 3.65 -17.96
CA ASP A 147 8.65 3.74 -16.94
C ASP A 147 8.11 4.31 -15.61
N TRP A 148 7.89 3.42 -14.64
CA TRP A 148 7.51 3.77 -13.28
C TRP A 148 8.70 4.35 -12.50
N GLY A 149 9.88 4.37 -13.11
CA GLY A 149 11.09 5.01 -12.63
C GLY A 149 11.45 4.55 -11.23
N VAL A 150 11.60 5.52 -10.34
CA VAL A 150 11.99 5.27 -8.95
C VAL A 150 10.97 4.47 -8.15
N LEU A 151 9.71 4.36 -8.59
CA LEU A 151 8.68 3.56 -7.90
C LEU A 151 8.82 2.06 -8.16
N ARG A 152 9.55 1.65 -9.22
CA ARG A 152 9.79 0.25 -9.56
C ARG A 152 10.90 -0.35 -8.69
N GLN A 153 10.60 -0.52 -7.41
CA GLN A 153 11.56 -0.99 -6.40
C GLN A 153 10.92 -2.10 -5.57
N PRO A 154 11.27 -3.38 -5.81
CA PRO A 154 10.81 -4.48 -4.97
C PRO A 154 11.27 -4.38 -3.51
N GLY A 155 10.43 -4.83 -2.58
CA GLY A 155 10.83 -5.12 -1.21
C GLY A 155 10.83 -3.93 -0.26
N GLN A 156 11.69 -3.99 0.77
CA GLN A 156 11.60 -3.11 1.95
C GLN A 156 11.84 -1.62 1.65
N ASN A 157 12.56 -1.33 0.58
CA ASN A 157 12.95 0.02 0.20
C ASN A 157 12.04 0.63 -0.88
N GLY A 158 11.03 -0.11 -1.32
CA GLY A 158 10.03 0.33 -2.28
C GLY A 158 8.78 0.92 -1.64
N VAL A 159 7.65 0.61 -2.26
CA VAL A 159 6.32 1.15 -1.91
C VAL A 159 5.88 0.83 -0.47
N LEU A 160 6.52 -0.14 0.21
CA LEU A 160 6.28 -0.43 1.61
C LEU A 160 6.28 0.82 2.51
N SER A 161 7.23 1.73 2.29
CA SER A 161 7.36 2.93 3.14
C SER A 161 6.20 3.91 2.91
N LEU A 162 5.61 3.91 1.72
CA LEU A 162 4.43 4.72 1.39
C LEU A 162 3.17 4.12 2.03
N VAL A 163 2.99 2.79 1.93
CA VAL A 163 1.88 2.06 2.55
C VAL A 163 1.90 2.24 4.07
N ALA A 164 3.08 2.12 4.69
CA ALA A 164 3.25 2.37 6.12
C ALA A 164 2.95 3.84 6.50
N GLY A 165 3.32 4.79 5.64
CA GLY A 165 2.99 6.20 5.82
C GLY A 165 1.48 6.45 5.88
N VAL A 166 0.72 5.95 4.89
CA VAL A 166 -0.75 6.12 4.90
C VAL A 166 -1.40 5.35 6.04
N TYR A 167 -0.85 4.23 6.50
CA TYR A 167 -1.34 3.53 7.69
C TYR A 167 -1.25 4.39 8.95
N TRP A 168 -0.07 4.96 9.26
CA TRP A 168 0.06 5.77 10.46
C TRP A 168 -0.75 7.06 10.39
N TRP A 169 -0.87 7.64 9.19
CA TRP A 169 -1.76 8.77 8.97
C TRP A 169 -3.22 8.42 9.29
N GLY A 170 -3.74 7.33 8.72
CA GLY A 170 -5.12 6.89 8.99
C GLY A 170 -5.35 6.55 10.47
N LYS A 171 -4.38 5.89 11.11
CA LYS A 171 -4.40 5.64 12.56
C LYS A 171 -4.48 6.94 13.37
N LYS A 172 -3.72 7.96 12.98
CA LYS A 172 -3.75 9.27 13.63
C LYS A 172 -5.09 9.97 13.45
N LEU A 173 -5.70 9.87 12.26
CA LEU A 173 -7.04 10.41 12.00
C LEU A 173 -8.12 9.79 12.88
N LEU A 174 -8.05 8.48 13.13
CA LEU A 174 -8.97 7.81 14.07
C LEU A 174 -8.89 8.40 15.48
N VAL A 175 -7.69 8.78 15.93
CA VAL A 175 -7.47 9.37 17.26
C VAL A 175 -7.88 10.85 17.31
N GLU A 176 -7.57 11.62 16.26
CA GLU A 176 -7.87 13.06 16.21
C GLU A 176 -9.34 13.36 15.86
N ASN A 177 -10.08 12.37 15.33
CA ASN A 177 -11.48 12.49 14.92
C ASN A 177 -11.75 13.67 13.94
N ARG A 178 -10.80 13.92 13.02
CA ARG A 178 -10.87 15.00 12.02
C ARG A 178 -11.43 14.48 10.70
N SER A 179 -12.74 14.62 10.51
CA SER A 179 -13.43 14.17 9.29
C SER A 179 -12.98 14.92 8.03
N GLU A 180 -12.62 16.20 8.16
CA GLU A 180 -12.11 17.05 7.07
C GLU A 180 -10.79 16.54 6.46
N ASP A 181 -9.91 15.96 7.28
CA ASP A 181 -8.62 15.41 6.83
C ASP A 181 -8.77 13.99 6.25
N ARG A 182 -9.93 13.34 6.48
CA ARG A 182 -10.21 11.97 6.03
C ARG A 182 -10.29 11.88 4.51
N GLU A 183 -10.85 12.88 3.84
CA GLU A 183 -10.93 12.90 2.37
C GLU A 183 -9.53 12.92 1.74
N SER A 184 -8.61 13.72 2.30
CA SER A 184 -7.21 13.78 1.83
C SER A 184 -6.51 12.43 1.98
N TRP A 185 -6.75 11.75 3.10
CA TRP A 185 -6.19 10.42 3.35
C TRP A 185 -6.79 9.35 2.43
N GLU A 186 -8.11 9.34 2.23
CA GLU A 186 -8.77 8.40 1.32
C GLU A 186 -8.28 8.56 -0.12
N GLU A 187 -8.06 9.80 -0.57
CA GLU A 187 -7.49 10.09 -1.87
C GLU A 187 -6.04 9.61 -1.98
N ALA A 188 -5.22 9.78 -0.93
CA ALA A 188 -3.86 9.24 -0.89
C ALA A 188 -3.84 7.71 -0.97
N VAL A 189 -4.75 7.03 -0.25
CA VAL A 189 -4.92 5.58 -0.30
C VAL A 189 -5.36 5.12 -1.69
N ALA A 190 -6.34 5.79 -2.29
CA ALA A 190 -6.85 5.47 -3.62
C ALA A 190 -5.77 5.65 -4.69
N ASP A 191 -5.01 6.74 -4.63
CA ASP A 191 -3.94 7.03 -5.59
C ASP A 191 -2.77 6.06 -5.45
N LEU A 192 -2.34 5.77 -4.21
CA LEU A 192 -1.29 4.78 -3.96
C LEU A 192 -1.73 3.39 -4.43
N LYS A 193 -2.98 2.99 -4.19
CA LYS A 193 -3.51 1.71 -4.67
C LYS A 193 -3.47 1.63 -6.19
N TRP A 194 -3.89 2.70 -6.87
CA TRP A 194 -3.86 2.77 -8.33
C TRP A 194 -2.43 2.61 -8.86
N VAL A 195 -1.43 3.24 -8.24
CA VAL A 195 -0.02 3.05 -8.60
C VAL A 195 0.46 1.62 -8.35
N VAL A 196 0.10 1.02 -7.21
CA VAL A 196 0.47 -0.37 -6.88
C VAL A 196 -0.13 -1.35 -7.90
N ASP A 197 -1.38 -1.14 -8.31
CA ASP A 197 -2.02 -1.96 -9.34
C ASP A 197 -1.35 -1.79 -10.70
N GLY A 198 -0.94 -0.56 -11.04
CA GLY A 198 -0.20 -0.26 -12.26
C GLY A 198 1.19 -0.88 -12.33
N LEU A 199 1.96 -0.77 -11.24
CA LEU A 199 3.23 -1.47 -11.08
C LEU A 199 3.05 -2.97 -11.28
N ARG A 200 2.05 -3.56 -10.62
CA ARG A 200 1.79 -4.99 -10.75
C ARG A 200 1.44 -5.40 -12.19
N ALA A 201 0.63 -4.59 -12.87
CA ALA A 201 0.27 -4.85 -14.26
C ALA A 201 1.51 -4.79 -15.17
N ALA A 202 2.44 -3.86 -14.93
CA ALA A 202 3.69 -3.75 -15.66
C ALA A 202 4.56 -5.01 -15.51
N GLU A 203 4.73 -5.50 -14.28
CA GLU A 203 5.52 -6.71 -14.04
C GLU A 203 4.93 -7.97 -14.67
N ILE A 204 3.60 -8.11 -14.68
CA ILE A 204 2.92 -9.24 -15.32
C ILE A 204 3.05 -9.15 -16.85
N GLY A 205 2.92 -7.94 -17.41
CA GLY A 205 3.02 -7.70 -18.85
C GLY A 205 4.42 -8.00 -19.41
N GLU A 206 5.48 -7.69 -18.67
CA GLU A 206 6.85 -8.03 -19.08
C GLU A 206 7.14 -9.54 -19.00
N GLY A 207 6.64 -10.22 -17.96
CA GLY A 207 6.81 -11.67 -17.78
C GLY A 207 6.05 -12.54 -18.79
N GLY A 208 5.12 -11.98 -19.56
CA GLY A 208 4.42 -12.67 -20.64
C GLY A 208 5.24 -12.81 -21.93
N SER A 209 6.29 -12.00 -22.13
CA SER A 209 7.10 -12.01 -23.35
C SER A 209 8.23 -13.06 -23.34
N GLU A 210 8.64 -13.53 -22.17
CA GLU A 210 9.78 -14.44 -22.04
C GLU A 210 9.40 -15.93 -22.21
N ILE A 211 8.12 -16.26 -22.04
CA ILE A 211 7.63 -17.65 -22.11
C ILE A 211 7.42 -18.12 -23.56
N GLU A 212 7.15 -17.21 -24.50
CA GLU A 212 6.89 -17.57 -25.90
C GLU A 212 8.18 -17.80 -26.73
N SER A 213 9.36 -17.48 -26.17
CA SER A 213 10.64 -17.65 -26.86
C SER A 213 11.28 -19.03 -26.63
N ASP A 214 10.93 -19.72 -25.54
CA ASP A 214 11.61 -20.95 -25.11
C ASP A 214 10.88 -22.23 -25.57
N GLU A 215 9.56 -22.17 -25.84
CA GLU A 215 8.81 -23.31 -26.43
C GLU A 215 8.99 -23.45 -27.96
N LEU A 216 9.64 -22.47 -28.63
CA LEU A 216 9.87 -22.50 -30.08
C LEU A 216 11.27 -23.00 -30.48
N ARG A 217 12.10 -23.45 -29.53
CA ARG A 217 13.48 -23.89 -29.79
C ARG A 217 13.72 -25.41 -29.75
N THR A 218 12.70 -26.24 -29.52
CA THR A 218 12.90 -27.70 -29.42
C THR A 218 12.50 -28.53 -30.65
N ASP A 219 11.98 -27.94 -31.72
CA ASP A 219 11.57 -28.70 -32.93
C ASP A 219 12.34 -28.31 -34.19
N VAL A 220 13.67 -28.21 -34.11
CA VAL A 220 14.54 -28.40 -35.28
C VAL A 220 15.83 -29.07 -34.83
N ASP A 221 15.89 -30.40 -34.93
CA ASP A 221 17.02 -31.06 -35.59
C ASP A 221 16.63 -32.49 -36.00
N ILE A 222 17.02 -32.79 -37.23
CA ILE A 222 16.71 -33.94 -38.10
C ILE A 222 17.43 -35.21 -37.66
#